data_AF-A0A9C9FYC0-F1
#
_entry.id   AF-A0A9C9FYC0-F1
#
_cell.length_a   1.000
_cell.length_b   1.000
_cell.length_c   1.000
_cell.angle_alpha   90.00
_cell.angle_beta   90.00
_cell.angle_gamma   90.00
#
_symmetry.space_group_name_H-M   'P 1'
#
loop_
_entity.id
_entity.type
_entity.pdbx_description
1 polymer ?
#
loop_
_entity_poly.entity_id
_entity_poly.type
_entity_poly.pdbx_seq_one_letter_code
_entity_poly.pdbx_strand_id
1 'polypeptide(L)'
;MRRAERDVEHEGSTARFRWVKAPTDNELTQLIHTIAHRLVRYLERQGLLEQDAEHGYLVLESADEDPMDQLRGHSITYRIAVGSQQGRKVFTLQTLPDERDAYDAPATAARNVAGFSLHAGVSARANQRDKLERLCRYTTRPAISEKRLSLTSQGKDRYEQKTPYRDGTTHVIFEPVDFIAKLAALVPKPRV
;
A
#
# COMPACT_ATOMS: atom_id res chain seq x y z
N MET A 1 -20.83 21.28 15.62
CA MET A 1 -22.15 20.61 15.74
C MET A 1 -21.94 19.09 15.82
N ARG A 2 -22.75 18.37 16.63
CA ARG A 2 -22.42 17.10 17.31
C ARG A 2 -23.09 15.86 16.68
N ARG A 3 -22.43 14.69 16.76
CA ARG A 3 -22.95 13.29 16.86
C ARG A 3 -21.76 12.30 16.77
N ALA A 4 -21.79 11.04 17.20
CA ALA A 4 -22.43 10.26 18.28
C ALA A 4 -21.92 8.80 18.11
N GLU A 5 -21.49 8.17 19.21
CA GLU A 5 -20.99 6.79 19.26
C GLU A 5 -22.09 5.71 19.18
N ARG A 6 -21.67 4.45 19.07
CA ARG A 6 -22.48 3.25 18.78
C ARG A 6 -23.05 2.65 20.06
N ASP A 7 -24.33 2.30 20.01
CA ASP A 7 -24.88 1.16 20.74
C ASP A 7 -25.04 -0.01 19.75
N VAL A 8 -24.75 -1.20 20.27
CA VAL A 8 -24.87 -2.50 19.60
C VAL A 8 -26.31 -2.98 19.74
N GLU A 9 -26.99 -3.37 18.65
CA GLU A 9 -28.11 -4.32 18.71
C GLU A 9 -28.47 -4.96 17.35
N HIS A 10 -29.09 -6.15 17.45
CA HIS A 10 -29.18 -7.32 16.55
C HIS A 10 -30.09 -7.24 15.29
N GLU A 11 -30.10 -8.38 14.57
CA GLU A 11 -30.83 -8.79 13.36
C GLU A 11 -32.03 -7.93 12.88
N GLY A 12 -31.97 -7.48 11.62
CA GLY A 12 -33.00 -6.66 10.95
C GLY A 12 -32.66 -5.17 10.81
N SER A 13 -31.52 -4.74 11.36
CA SER A 13 -31.04 -3.36 11.32
C SER A 13 -30.61 -2.92 9.92
N THR A 14 -31.42 -2.09 9.24
CA THR A 14 -30.96 -1.35 8.06
C THR A 14 -29.77 -0.47 8.44
N ALA A 15 -28.59 -0.71 7.87
CA ALA A 15 -27.41 0.09 8.15
C ALA A 15 -27.67 1.58 7.82
N ARG A 16 -27.58 2.46 8.82
CA ARG A 16 -27.76 3.92 8.65
C ARG A 16 -26.43 4.64 8.74
N PHE A 17 -26.07 5.37 7.68
CA PHE A 17 -24.92 6.26 7.70
C PHE A 17 -25.17 7.44 8.62
N ARG A 18 -24.26 7.67 9.58
CA ARG A 18 -24.29 8.81 10.48
C ARG A 18 -23.17 9.77 10.14
N TRP A 19 -23.52 11.05 10.11
CA TRP A 19 -22.55 12.13 9.96
C TRP A 19 -21.71 12.24 11.24
N VAL A 20 -20.38 12.22 11.07
CA VAL A 20 -19.40 12.46 12.11
C VAL A 20 -18.56 13.68 11.76
N LYS A 21 -17.91 14.29 12.76
CA LYS A 21 -16.97 15.40 12.51
C LYS A 21 -15.78 14.90 11.70
N ALA A 22 -15.11 15.83 11.00
CA ALA A 22 -13.81 15.53 10.44
C ALA A 22 -12.86 15.09 11.58
N PRO A 23 -12.07 14.04 11.36
CA PRO A 23 -11.12 13.60 12.36
C PRO A 23 -10.08 14.70 12.59
N THR A 24 -9.73 14.89 13.85
CA THR A 24 -8.66 15.79 14.26
C THR A 24 -7.31 15.20 13.91
N ASP A 25 -6.31 16.07 13.87
CA ASP A 25 -4.91 15.68 13.63
C ASP A 25 -4.42 14.64 14.64
N ASN A 26 -4.80 14.78 15.91
CA ASN A 26 -4.43 13.83 16.95
C ASN A 26 -5.13 12.47 16.77
N GLU A 27 -6.42 12.46 16.44
CA GLU A 27 -7.15 11.23 16.13
C GLU A 27 -6.56 10.49 14.93
N LEU A 28 -6.16 11.21 13.88
CA LEU A 28 -5.50 10.62 12.70
C LEU A 28 -4.13 10.04 13.04
N THR A 29 -3.34 10.75 13.85
CA THR A 29 -2.03 10.28 14.31
C THR A 29 -2.17 9.01 15.17
N GLN A 30 -3.08 9.00 16.14
CA GLN A 30 -3.35 7.80 16.96
C GLN A 30 -3.84 6.61 16.13
N LEU A 31 -4.72 6.88 15.16
CA LEU A 31 -5.26 5.84 14.29
C LEU A 31 -4.17 5.24 13.40
N ILE A 32 -3.32 6.05 12.77
CA ILE A 32 -2.23 5.51 11.93
C ILE A 32 -1.22 4.72 12.75
N HIS A 33 -0.88 5.16 13.97
CA HIS A 33 -0.05 4.38 14.89
C HIS A 33 -0.68 3.02 15.20
N THR A 34 -1.99 3.00 15.49
CA THR A 34 -2.72 1.77 15.78
C THR A 34 -2.75 0.83 14.58
N ILE A 35 -3.01 1.35 13.38
CA ILE A 35 -3.02 0.58 12.14
C ILE A 35 -1.64 0.02 11.85
N ALA A 36 -0.60 0.86 11.87
CA ALA A 36 0.79 0.46 11.63
C ALA A 36 1.21 -0.67 12.58
N HIS A 37 1.00 -0.48 13.89
CA HIS A 37 1.34 -1.49 14.90
C HIS A 37 0.56 -2.81 14.72
N ARG A 38 -0.73 -2.75 14.39
CA ARG A 38 -1.53 -3.96 14.12
C ARG A 38 -1.08 -4.69 12.86
N LEU A 39 -0.76 -3.95 11.80
CA LEU A 39 -0.28 -4.54 10.55
C LEU A 39 1.10 -5.17 10.73
N VAL A 40 2.04 -4.49 11.38
CA VAL A 40 3.36 -5.04 11.70
C VAL A 40 3.22 -6.33 12.53
N ARG A 41 2.48 -6.30 13.64
CA ARG A 41 2.24 -7.51 14.46
C ARG A 41 1.57 -8.64 13.70
N TYR A 42 0.66 -8.33 12.79
CA TYR A 42 0.03 -9.34 11.95
C TYR A 42 1.06 -9.97 11.01
N LEU A 43 1.88 -9.16 10.33
CA LEU A 43 2.89 -9.64 9.40
C LEU A 43 3.98 -10.46 10.11
N GLU A 44 4.40 -10.06 11.31
CA GLU A 44 5.32 -10.83 12.17
C GLU A 44 4.74 -12.21 12.51
N ARG A 45 3.47 -12.28 12.93
CA ARG A 45 2.79 -13.55 13.21
C ARG A 45 2.60 -14.45 11.98
N GLN A 46 2.65 -13.88 10.79
CA GLN A 46 2.60 -14.63 9.54
C GLN A 46 3.99 -14.99 9.00
N GLY A 47 5.07 -14.65 9.73
CA GLY A 47 6.44 -14.88 9.27
C GLY A 47 6.84 -14.05 8.05
N LEU A 48 6.10 -12.97 7.75
CA LEU A 48 6.32 -12.14 6.55
C LEU A 48 7.27 -10.97 6.79
N LEU A 49 7.59 -10.67 8.06
CA LEU A 49 8.33 -9.48 8.47
C LEU A 49 8.98 -9.68 9.84
N GLU A 50 10.27 -9.35 9.99
CA GLU A 50 10.96 -9.25 11.28
C GLU A 50 11.40 -7.81 11.59
N GLN A 51 11.48 -7.49 12.89
CA GLN A 51 11.92 -6.20 13.41
C GLN A 51 13.45 -6.07 13.33
N ASP A 52 13.95 -5.09 12.56
CA ASP A 52 15.37 -4.76 12.50
C ASP A 52 15.64 -3.52 13.37
N ALA A 53 16.61 -3.63 14.29
CA ALA A 53 16.98 -2.57 15.23
C ALA A 53 17.71 -1.39 14.58
N GLU A 54 18.32 -1.56 13.39
CA GLU A 54 19.01 -0.46 12.69
C GLU A 54 18.22 0.06 11.48
N HIS A 55 17.40 -0.78 10.84
CA HIS A 55 16.62 -0.42 9.65
C HIS A 55 15.19 -0.96 9.69
N GLY A 56 14.51 -0.82 10.83
CA GLY A 56 13.06 -0.88 10.97
C GLY A 56 12.44 -2.26 10.75
N TYR A 57 12.34 -2.76 9.52
CA TYR A 57 11.40 -3.84 9.21
C TYR A 57 11.69 -4.59 7.89
N LEU A 58 12.92 -5.07 7.65
CA LEU A 58 13.23 -5.69 6.35
C LEU A 58 14.16 -6.90 6.45
N VAL A 59 13.91 -7.86 7.33
CA VAL A 59 14.52 -9.21 7.20
C VAL A 59 13.42 -10.27 7.22
N LEU A 60 13.60 -11.31 6.39
CA LEU A 60 12.73 -12.46 6.24
C LEU A 60 13.62 -13.69 6.44
N GLU A 61 13.38 -14.51 7.47
CA GLU A 61 13.76 -15.93 7.43
C GLU A 61 12.58 -16.74 6.91
N SER A 62 12.85 -17.64 5.97
CA SER A 62 11.88 -18.56 5.42
C SER A 62 11.54 -19.64 6.46
N ALA A 63 10.45 -19.46 7.19
CA ALA A 63 9.73 -20.60 7.75
C ALA A 63 8.97 -21.26 6.59
N ASP A 64 9.23 -22.54 6.34
CA ASP A 64 8.67 -23.34 5.23
C ASP A 64 7.15 -23.56 5.35
N GLU A 65 6.35 -22.51 5.16
CA GLU A 65 4.89 -22.65 5.05
C GLU A 65 4.35 -21.78 3.89
N ASP A 66 3.88 -22.45 2.84
CA ASP A 66 3.21 -21.91 1.63
C ASP A 66 4.09 -21.04 0.67
N PRO A 67 4.40 -21.53 -0.56
CA PRO A 67 5.10 -20.75 -1.59
C PRO A 67 4.49 -19.38 -1.88
N MET A 68 3.17 -19.21 -1.71
CA MET A 68 2.51 -17.91 -1.88
C MET A 68 2.89 -16.89 -0.80
N ASP A 69 3.20 -17.35 0.40
CA ASP A 69 3.61 -16.47 1.50
C ASP A 69 5.05 -16.00 1.28
N GLN A 70 5.90 -16.81 0.66
CA GLN A 70 7.22 -16.37 0.18
C GLN A 70 7.10 -15.24 -0.86
N LEU A 71 6.22 -15.37 -1.85
CA LEU A 71 5.99 -14.31 -2.86
C LEU A 71 5.48 -13.01 -2.22
N ARG A 72 4.58 -13.12 -1.24
CA ARG A 72 4.04 -11.98 -0.49
C ARG A 72 5.10 -11.32 0.38
N GLY A 73 5.90 -12.08 1.12
CA GLY A 73 6.98 -11.56 1.97
C GLY A 73 8.01 -10.77 1.15
N HIS A 74 8.43 -11.31 0.01
CA HIS A 74 9.32 -10.61 -0.93
C HIS A 74 8.66 -9.36 -1.54
N SER A 75 7.35 -9.39 -1.79
CA SER A 75 6.61 -8.22 -2.30
C SER A 75 6.48 -7.10 -1.27
N ILE A 76 6.19 -7.44 -0.01
CA ILE A 76 6.08 -6.49 1.11
C ILE A 76 7.43 -5.83 1.41
N THR A 77 8.53 -6.59 1.29
CA THR A 77 9.88 -6.12 1.61
C THR A 77 10.65 -5.57 0.40
N TYR A 78 9.99 -5.36 -0.74
CA TYR A 78 10.59 -4.85 -1.99
C TYR A 78 11.76 -5.68 -2.53
N ARG A 79 11.72 -7.01 -2.34
CA ARG A 79 12.74 -7.97 -2.78
C ARG A 79 12.29 -8.83 -3.96
N ILE A 80 13.23 -9.30 -4.76
CA ILE A 80 13.01 -10.22 -5.88
C ILE A 80 12.66 -11.59 -5.31
N ALA A 81 11.51 -12.15 -5.70
CA ALA A 81 10.98 -13.38 -5.09
C ALA A 81 11.56 -14.64 -5.72
N VAL A 82 11.96 -14.58 -7.00
CA VAL A 82 12.30 -15.74 -7.83
C VAL A 82 13.43 -15.42 -8.81
N GLY A 83 14.15 -16.46 -9.25
CA GLY A 83 15.24 -16.34 -10.22
C GLY A 83 16.61 -16.07 -9.60
N SER A 84 17.61 -15.80 -10.44
CA SER A 84 19.02 -15.70 -10.02
C SER A 84 19.34 -14.53 -9.10
N GLN A 85 18.42 -13.57 -8.96
CA GLN A 85 18.55 -12.38 -8.13
C GLN A 85 17.67 -12.43 -6.87
N GLN A 86 17.15 -13.60 -6.51
CA GLN A 86 16.27 -13.78 -5.34
C GLN A 86 16.83 -13.15 -4.07
N GLY A 87 15.96 -12.48 -3.30
CA GLY A 87 16.31 -11.81 -2.04
C GLY A 87 16.92 -10.41 -2.20
N ARG A 88 17.38 -10.03 -3.40
CA ARG A 88 17.90 -8.66 -3.65
C ARG A 88 16.76 -7.66 -3.79
N LYS A 89 17.04 -6.37 -3.53
CA LYS A 89 16.06 -5.30 -3.79
C LYS A 89 15.76 -5.19 -5.29
N VAL A 90 14.51 -4.88 -5.60
CA VAL A 90 14.06 -4.65 -6.98
C VAL A 90 14.81 -3.44 -7.57
N PHE A 91 15.18 -3.52 -8.84
CA PHE A 91 15.94 -2.48 -9.52
C PHE A 91 15.06 -1.26 -9.86
N THR A 92 15.56 -0.06 -9.58
CA THR A 92 14.85 1.20 -9.79
C THR A 92 15.68 2.15 -10.65
N LEU A 93 15.05 2.83 -11.62
CA LEU A 93 15.68 3.94 -12.33
C LEU A 93 15.34 5.25 -11.60
N GLN A 94 16.38 5.96 -11.18
CA GLN A 94 16.27 7.25 -10.50
C GLN A 94 16.71 8.37 -11.44
N THR A 95 15.93 9.45 -11.47
CA THR A 95 16.35 10.75 -11.99
C THR A 95 16.82 11.60 -10.81
N LEU A 96 17.51 12.72 -11.08
CA LEU A 96 17.86 13.67 -10.01
C LEU A 96 16.59 14.07 -9.26
N PRO A 97 16.61 14.09 -7.91
CA PRO A 97 15.46 14.52 -7.12
C PRO A 97 15.05 15.93 -7.51
N ASP A 98 13.76 16.16 -7.71
CA ASP A 98 13.26 17.53 -7.88
C ASP A 98 13.32 18.23 -6.51
N GLU A 99 14.18 19.24 -6.37
CA GLU A 99 14.36 20.00 -5.12
C GLU A 99 13.11 20.81 -4.70
N ARG A 100 12.05 20.78 -5.52
CA ARG A 100 10.87 21.65 -5.39
C ARG A 100 9.81 21.17 -4.40
N ASP A 101 9.87 19.94 -3.89
CA ASP A 101 8.76 19.36 -3.10
C ASP A 101 8.89 19.50 -1.57
N ALA A 102 9.92 20.18 -1.06
CA ALA A 102 10.07 20.37 0.39
C ALA A 102 9.11 21.42 1.00
N TYR A 103 8.48 22.28 0.18
CA TYR A 103 7.82 23.49 0.69
C TYR A 103 6.31 23.65 0.37
N ASP A 104 5.68 22.80 -0.44
CA ASP A 104 4.29 23.06 -0.89
C ASP A 104 3.36 21.84 -0.90
N ALA A 105 3.41 21.01 0.14
CA ALA A 105 2.29 20.11 0.41
C ALA A 105 1.27 20.87 1.30
N PRO A 106 0.08 21.25 0.80
CA PRO A 106 -0.96 21.83 1.67
C PRO A 106 -1.19 20.90 2.86
N ALA A 107 -1.51 21.47 4.02
CA ALA A 107 -1.82 20.74 5.25
C ALA A 107 -2.95 19.73 4.99
N THR A 108 -2.57 18.55 4.51
CA THR A 108 -3.47 17.49 4.12
C THR A 108 -3.80 16.74 5.40
N ALA A 109 -5.02 16.21 5.48
CA ALA A 109 -5.41 15.19 6.47
C ALA A 109 -4.69 13.85 6.21
N ALA A 110 -3.43 13.93 5.77
CA ALA A 110 -2.50 12.85 5.55
C ALA A 110 -1.54 12.80 6.74
N ARG A 111 -1.38 11.63 7.34
CA ARG A 111 -0.35 11.38 8.37
C ARG A 111 0.54 10.27 7.89
N ASN A 112 1.82 10.37 8.23
CA ASN A 112 2.83 9.37 7.91
C ASN A 112 3.51 8.91 9.20
N VAL A 113 3.56 7.61 9.44
CA VAL A 113 4.20 7.00 10.62
C VAL A 113 4.85 5.69 10.20
N ALA A 114 6.15 5.53 10.48
CA ALA A 114 6.90 4.29 10.26
C ALA A 114 6.70 3.68 8.84
N GLY A 115 6.66 4.52 7.79
CA GLY A 115 6.45 4.08 6.40
C GLY A 115 4.98 3.87 5.99
N PHE A 116 4.03 3.99 6.92
CA PHE A 116 2.60 3.99 6.62
C PHE A 116 2.09 5.40 6.35
N SER A 117 1.14 5.54 5.43
CA SER A 117 0.41 6.80 5.19
C SER A 117 -1.10 6.59 5.35
N LEU A 118 -1.78 7.55 5.98
CA LEU A 118 -3.23 7.55 6.14
C LEU A 118 -3.79 8.89 5.67
N HIS A 119 -4.63 8.87 4.63
CA HIS A 119 -5.27 10.06 4.08
C HIS A 119 -6.78 10.05 4.34
N ALA A 120 -7.25 10.95 5.22
CA ALA A 120 -8.65 11.06 5.61
C ALA A 120 -9.38 12.29 5.04
N GLY A 121 -8.78 13.00 4.08
CA GLY A 121 -9.36 14.21 3.49
C GLY A 121 -10.49 13.99 2.47
N VAL A 122 -10.88 12.74 2.21
CA VAL A 122 -11.89 12.40 1.19
C VAL A 122 -13.20 11.95 1.85
N SER A 123 -14.29 12.67 1.58
CA SER A 123 -15.65 12.35 2.04
C SER A 123 -16.67 12.54 0.93
N ALA A 124 -17.75 11.75 0.88
CA ALA A 124 -18.82 11.91 -0.10
C ALA A 124 -20.19 12.01 0.60
N ARG A 125 -21.01 12.99 0.21
CA ARG A 125 -22.39 13.11 0.70
C ARG A 125 -23.32 12.14 -0.03
N ALA A 126 -24.45 11.79 0.59
CA ALA A 126 -25.42 10.85 0.02
C ALA A 126 -25.95 11.25 -1.38
N ASN A 127 -26.02 12.55 -1.67
CA ASN A 127 -26.44 13.09 -2.95
C ASN A 127 -25.29 13.29 -3.96
N GLN A 128 -24.02 13.11 -3.55
CA GLN A 128 -22.85 13.28 -4.43
C GLN A 128 -22.51 11.97 -5.16
N ARG A 129 -23.45 11.50 -5.98
CA ARG A 129 -23.32 10.21 -6.70
C ARG A 129 -22.09 10.16 -7.60
N ASP A 130 -21.75 11.24 -8.30
CA ASP A 130 -20.55 11.30 -9.16
C ASP A 130 -19.25 11.17 -8.35
N LYS A 131 -19.21 11.74 -7.15
CA LYS A 131 -18.06 11.62 -6.24
C LYS A 131 -17.93 10.19 -5.73
N LEU A 132 -19.05 9.55 -5.39
CA LEU A 132 -19.08 8.14 -4.99
C LEU A 132 -18.62 7.25 -6.15
N GLU A 133 -19.12 7.47 -7.36
CA GLU A 133 -18.69 6.73 -8.55
C GLU A 133 -17.19 6.87 -8.81
N ARG A 134 -16.63 8.08 -8.65
CA ARG A 134 -15.18 8.31 -8.75
C ARG A 134 -14.40 7.53 -7.69
N LEU A 135 -14.91 7.42 -6.47
CA LEU A 135 -14.28 6.63 -5.41
C LEU A 135 -14.36 5.13 -5.72
N CYS A 136 -15.51 4.63 -6.15
CA CYS A 136 -15.66 3.25 -6.58
C CYS A 136 -14.69 2.91 -7.72
N ARG A 137 -14.63 3.74 -8.76
CA ARG A 137 -13.66 3.59 -9.87
C ARG A 137 -12.21 3.59 -9.40
N TYR A 138 -11.89 4.41 -8.40
CA TYR A 138 -10.55 4.43 -7.81
C TYR A 138 -10.21 3.13 -7.08
N THR A 139 -11.14 2.61 -6.28
CA THR A 139 -10.94 1.36 -5.53
C THR A 139 -10.89 0.13 -6.45
N THR A 140 -11.64 0.12 -7.54
CA THR A 140 -11.71 -1.02 -8.47
C THR A 140 -10.70 -0.93 -9.62
N ARG A 141 -9.79 0.04 -9.61
CA ARG A 141 -8.78 0.17 -10.67
C ARG A 141 -7.82 -1.04 -10.63
N PRO A 142 -7.35 -1.52 -11.79
CA PRO A 142 -6.30 -2.53 -11.82
C PRO A 142 -5.03 -2.06 -11.08
N ALA A 143 -4.29 -3.01 -10.50
CA ALA A 143 -3.04 -2.72 -9.78
C ALA A 143 -1.96 -2.12 -10.69
N ILE A 144 -1.99 -2.48 -11.98
CA ILE A 144 -1.04 -2.03 -13.00
C ILE A 144 -1.77 -1.29 -14.13
N SER A 145 -1.06 -0.35 -14.76
CA SER A 145 -1.51 0.33 -15.98
C SER A 145 -0.69 -0.16 -17.16
N GLU A 146 -1.31 -0.83 -18.13
CA GLU A 146 -0.64 -1.31 -19.35
C GLU A 146 0.08 -0.19 -20.10
N LYS A 147 -0.50 1.02 -20.13
CA LYS A 147 0.14 2.21 -20.74
C LYS A 147 1.50 2.59 -20.13
N ARG A 148 1.79 2.13 -18.92
CA ARG A 148 3.05 2.38 -18.19
C ARG A 148 3.94 1.14 -18.13
N LEU A 149 3.53 0.04 -18.77
CA LEU A 149 4.29 -1.20 -18.82
C LEU A 149 4.92 -1.33 -20.22
N SER A 150 6.21 -1.63 -20.28
CA SER A 150 6.93 -1.82 -21.55
C SER A 150 8.02 -2.87 -21.40
N LEU A 151 8.33 -3.57 -22.49
CA LEU A 151 9.48 -4.48 -22.55
C LEU A 151 10.72 -3.70 -22.99
N THR A 152 11.83 -3.89 -22.28
CA THR A 152 13.12 -3.32 -22.65
C THR A 152 13.80 -4.13 -23.76
N SER A 153 14.82 -3.56 -24.40
CA SER A 153 15.65 -4.28 -25.39
C SER A 153 16.37 -5.51 -24.82
N GLN A 154 16.54 -5.56 -23.50
CA GLN A 154 17.13 -6.69 -22.78
C GLN A 154 16.09 -7.75 -22.34
N GLY A 155 14.82 -7.60 -22.76
CA GLY A 155 13.76 -8.55 -22.40
C GLY A 155 13.25 -8.41 -20.96
N LYS A 156 13.55 -7.31 -20.27
CA LYS A 156 13.07 -7.01 -18.92
C LYS A 156 11.79 -6.17 -18.96
N ASP A 157 10.91 -6.37 -17.98
CA ASP A 157 9.70 -5.58 -17.80
C ASP A 157 10.03 -4.26 -17.11
N ARG A 158 9.68 -3.15 -17.76
CA ARG A 158 9.83 -1.79 -17.22
C ARG A 158 8.46 -1.21 -16.92
N TYR A 159 8.24 -0.87 -15.65
CA TYR A 159 7.04 -0.18 -15.19
C TYR A 159 7.35 1.26 -14.80
N GLU A 160 6.68 2.21 -15.46
CA GLU A 160 6.77 3.64 -15.20
C GLU A 160 5.85 4.04 -14.04
N GLN A 161 6.39 4.85 -13.13
CA GLN A 161 5.62 5.45 -12.06
C GLN A 161 4.79 6.62 -12.60
N LYS A 162 3.54 6.74 -12.11
CA LYS A 162 2.68 7.87 -12.47
C LYS A 162 3.30 9.22 -12.06
N THR A 163 3.95 9.24 -10.91
CA THR A 163 4.62 10.40 -10.33
C THR A 163 5.93 9.90 -9.74
N PRO A 164 7.06 10.54 -10.02
CA PRO A 164 8.33 10.14 -9.44
C PRO A 164 8.24 10.09 -7.90
N TYR A 165 8.95 9.15 -7.30
CA TYR A 165 9.15 9.16 -5.85
C TYR A 165 10.09 10.29 -5.43
N ARG A 166 10.07 10.61 -4.12
CA ARG A 166 10.92 11.65 -3.53
C ARG A 166 12.42 11.39 -3.71
N ASP A 167 12.80 10.12 -3.84
CA ASP A 167 14.18 9.71 -4.14
C ASP A 167 14.52 9.79 -5.63
N GLY A 168 13.63 10.35 -6.45
CA GLY A 168 13.77 10.46 -7.89
C GLY A 168 13.40 9.19 -8.66
N THR A 169 12.90 8.13 -8.01
CA THR A 169 12.54 6.89 -8.73
C THR A 169 11.39 7.14 -9.71
N THR A 170 11.65 6.87 -10.99
CA THR A 170 10.67 7.03 -12.09
C THR A 170 10.21 5.71 -12.66
N HIS A 171 11.05 4.67 -12.60
CA HIS A 171 10.71 3.36 -13.13
C HIS A 171 11.17 2.25 -12.19
N VAL A 172 10.47 1.12 -12.26
CA VAL A 172 10.86 -0.13 -11.63
C VAL A 172 11.08 -1.17 -12.74
N ILE A 173 12.19 -1.92 -12.66
CA ILE A 173 12.57 -2.90 -13.67
C ILE A 173 12.53 -4.29 -13.05
N PHE A 174 11.91 -5.24 -13.75
CA PHE A 174 11.74 -6.62 -13.32
C PHE A 174 12.28 -7.59 -14.36
N GLU A 175 12.83 -8.72 -13.90
CA GLU A 175 12.89 -9.92 -14.74
C GLU A 175 11.46 -10.43 -14.97
N PRO A 176 11.11 -10.97 -16.16
CA PRO A 176 9.72 -11.31 -16.47
C PRO A 176 9.04 -12.26 -15.48
N VAL A 177 9.78 -13.25 -14.98
CA VAL A 177 9.27 -14.21 -14.00
C VAL A 177 9.06 -13.55 -12.63
N ASP A 178 9.91 -12.61 -12.24
CA ASP A 178 9.72 -11.85 -11.00
C ASP A 178 8.52 -10.89 -11.11
N PHE A 179 8.31 -10.28 -12.28
CA PHE A 179 7.12 -9.47 -12.53
C PHE A 179 5.83 -10.29 -12.35
N ILE A 180 5.78 -11.50 -12.91
CA ILE A 180 4.66 -12.43 -12.72
C ILE A 180 4.50 -12.80 -11.24
N ALA A 181 5.60 -13.04 -10.52
CA ALA A 181 5.57 -13.33 -9.09
C ALA A 181 4.97 -12.17 -8.27
N LYS A 182 5.25 -10.90 -8.63
CA LYS A 182 4.61 -9.73 -8.03
C LYS A 182 3.10 -9.70 -8.27
N LEU A 183 2.66 -10.07 -9.47
CA LEU A 183 1.23 -10.14 -9.80
C LEU A 183 0.54 -11.30 -9.06
N ALA A 184 1.19 -12.46 -8.98
CA ALA A 184 0.68 -13.61 -8.24
C ALA A 184 0.48 -13.30 -6.76
N ALA A 185 1.39 -12.55 -6.13
CA ALA A 185 1.28 -12.14 -4.73
C ALA A 185 0.00 -11.34 -4.40
N LEU A 186 -0.63 -10.68 -5.40
CA LEU A 186 -1.88 -9.95 -5.23
C LEU A 186 -3.12 -10.85 -5.20
N VAL A 187 -2.99 -12.12 -5.57
CA VAL A 187 -4.10 -13.07 -5.57
C VAL A 187 -4.36 -13.52 -4.11
N PRO A 188 -5.57 -13.30 -3.57
CA PRO A 188 -5.90 -13.71 -2.20
C PRO A 188 -5.95 -15.25 -2.10
N LYS A 189 -5.64 -15.81 -0.92
CA LYS A 189 -5.80 -17.25 -0.68
C LYS A 189 -7.26 -17.66 -0.96
N PRO A 190 -7.51 -18.79 -1.65
CA PRO A 190 -8.85 -19.31 -1.85
C PRO A 190 -9.57 -19.51 -0.50
N ARG A 191 -10.87 -19.22 -0.48
CA ARG A 191 -11.74 -19.53 0.66
C ARG A 191 -12.32 -20.92 0.43
N VAL A 192 -11.55 -21.96 0.76
CA VAL A 192 -12.01 -23.35 0.83
C VAL A 192 -12.24 -23.75 2.29
#